data_AF-A0AAV4N7Y2-F1
#
_entry.id   AF-A0AAV4N7Y2-F1
#
_cell.length_a   1.000
_cell.length_b   1.000
_cell.length_c   1.000
_cell.angle_alpha   90.00
_cell.angle_beta   90.00
_cell.angle_gamma   90.00
#
_symmetry.space_group_name_H-M   'P 1'
#
loop_
_entity.id
_entity.type
_entity.pdbx_description
1 polymer ?
#
loop_
_entity_poly.entity_id
_entity_poly.type
_entity_poly.pdbx_seq_one_letter_code
_entity_poly.pdbx_strand_id
1 'polypeptide(L)'
;MFQVLGPIASEPRMVTSQVQQVQVMRDEFTSQQYLIDRLNELSKTIIQYLNKIGLSTVKITEQMSMIQHQWNDMSGRLIEREKNLETASGIVKDFHKSLSELQGKVQLVSDKFDSLEKEEIDEELDKQRPLITDVFSVCEQLCDILSDSASKTEIKYKVTQLEKFYSTLKKKIACEEISSWLKTTETSFSHFGPISADMSKLLKETEEFEALKSELSVHYQEYRNIQQVGEEILSTSEIDKEAIKKQLTTLKKKWKDLNNDVSSKVQSLEDLFQTVLDFEENLRDLQHSIQRLEDKMCSHDALGDVSCDPVLLDRLKILLEEAVAMKMKSISNQIFYRPRKKKSGIRKMYEEISKHDHIPETKNYFEQINTLSRQIARLEEHVNEKEITIATMITRIESFHSMYSDTEKITKSLLKKEETFDATVGDVETIRRNQQKFKEFHSSEVIPLSKQIVEVNKIGQGLIQSATGGVDTTDLEQKLEVLNNSWNNLQESVS
;
A
#
# COMPACT_ATOMS: atom_id res chain seq x y z
N MET A 1 53.63 -12.13 61.31
CA MET A 1 52.46 -12.97 61.68
C MET A 1 51.27 -12.69 60.76
N PHE A 2 50.75 -11.46 60.66
CA PHE A 2 49.56 -11.15 59.84
C PHE A 2 49.66 -11.36 58.31
N GLN A 3 50.86 -11.32 57.73
CA GLN A 3 51.05 -11.59 56.29
C GLN A 3 50.70 -13.04 55.88
N VAL A 4 50.66 -13.98 56.84
CA VAL A 4 50.38 -15.40 56.60
C VAL A 4 48.89 -15.64 56.32
N LEU A 5 48.00 -14.73 56.74
CA LEU A 5 46.54 -14.88 56.65
C LEU A 5 45.94 -14.52 55.28
N GLY A 6 46.69 -13.80 54.44
CA GLY A 6 46.23 -13.38 53.11
C GLY A 6 44.98 -12.49 53.08
N PRO A 7 44.48 -12.14 51.88
CA PRO A 7 43.19 -11.46 51.70
C PRO A 7 42.02 -12.35 52.16
N ILE A 8 40.85 -11.76 52.43
CA ILE A 8 39.63 -12.55 52.72
C ILE A 8 39.29 -13.40 51.49
N ALA A 9 39.15 -14.71 51.68
CA ALA A 9 38.81 -15.62 50.59
C ALA A 9 37.34 -15.50 50.17
N SER A 10 37.03 -15.85 48.91
CA SER A 10 35.66 -15.89 48.35
C SER A 10 34.96 -17.24 48.51
N GLU A 11 35.65 -18.26 49.02
CA GLU A 11 35.13 -19.62 49.14
C GLU A 11 34.83 -19.99 50.60
N PRO A 12 33.65 -20.55 50.92
CA PRO A 12 33.21 -20.78 52.31
C PRO A 12 34.20 -21.60 53.15
N ARG A 13 34.79 -22.63 52.51
CA ARG A 13 35.79 -23.50 53.17
C ARG A 13 37.07 -22.73 53.52
N MET A 14 37.51 -21.85 52.63
CA MET A 14 38.72 -21.05 52.83
C MET A 14 38.51 -20.00 53.92
N VAL A 15 37.37 -19.31 53.92
CA VAL A 15 37.02 -18.37 55.01
C VAL A 15 36.92 -19.09 56.35
N THR A 16 36.31 -20.28 56.39
CA THR A 16 36.25 -21.08 57.62
C THR A 16 37.65 -21.44 58.13
N SER A 17 38.57 -21.79 57.24
CA SER A 17 39.97 -22.03 57.60
C SER A 17 40.66 -20.75 58.13
N GLN A 18 40.41 -19.60 57.50
CA GLN A 18 40.94 -18.31 57.97
C GLN A 18 40.41 -17.94 59.35
N VAL A 19 39.11 -18.15 59.62
CA VAL A 19 38.50 -17.96 60.95
C VAL A 19 39.21 -18.84 61.98
N GLN A 20 39.38 -20.14 61.70
CA GLN A 20 40.07 -21.06 62.61
C GLN A 20 41.53 -20.64 62.86
N GLN A 21 42.27 -20.19 61.85
CA GLN A 21 43.64 -19.72 62.02
C GLN A 21 43.72 -18.48 62.92
N VAL A 22 42.79 -17.53 62.75
CA VAL A 22 42.71 -16.34 63.60
C VAL A 22 42.31 -16.71 65.03
N GLN A 23 41.37 -17.65 65.20
CA GLN A 23 40.98 -18.19 66.51
C GLN A 23 42.19 -18.75 67.26
N VAL A 24 42.98 -19.61 66.60
CA VAL A 24 44.18 -20.21 67.18
C VAL A 24 45.21 -19.15 67.56
N MET A 25 45.44 -18.15 66.70
CA MET A 25 46.35 -17.04 67.02
C MET A 25 45.84 -16.21 68.20
N ARG A 26 44.54 -15.95 68.28
CA ARG A 26 43.93 -15.21 69.38
C ARG A 26 44.04 -15.98 70.69
N ASP A 27 43.80 -17.28 70.67
CA ASP A 27 43.91 -18.14 71.85
C ASP A 27 45.37 -18.21 72.35
N GLU A 28 46.34 -18.24 71.43
CA GLU A 28 47.77 -18.16 71.78
C GLU A 28 48.15 -16.79 72.38
N PHE A 29 47.64 -15.68 71.82
CA PHE A 29 47.84 -14.36 72.43
C PHE A 29 47.21 -14.30 73.84
N THR A 30 46.00 -14.84 73.98
CA THR A 30 45.29 -14.86 75.26
C THR A 30 46.04 -15.71 76.28
N SER A 31 46.57 -16.87 75.87
CA SER A 31 47.35 -17.77 76.73
C SER A 31 48.66 -17.15 77.20
N GLN A 32 49.24 -16.22 76.42
CA GLN A 32 50.48 -15.52 76.73
C GLN A 32 50.28 -14.20 77.49
N GLN A 33 49.05 -13.75 77.73
CA GLN A 33 48.75 -12.48 78.42
C GLN A 33 49.47 -12.35 79.77
N TYR A 34 49.58 -13.45 80.52
CA TYR A 34 50.28 -13.47 81.81
C TYR A 34 51.76 -13.07 81.72
N LEU A 35 52.43 -13.28 80.57
CA LEU A 35 53.83 -12.89 80.38
C LEU A 35 53.96 -11.37 80.33
N ILE A 36 53.03 -10.69 79.66
CA ILE A 36 52.96 -9.23 79.62
C ILE A 36 52.65 -8.68 81.02
N ASP A 37 51.70 -9.27 81.72
CA ASP A 37 51.35 -8.86 83.08
C ASP A 37 52.53 -9.02 84.05
N ARG A 38 53.23 -10.17 83.98
CA ARG A 38 54.44 -10.44 84.76
C ARG A 38 55.58 -9.49 84.42
N LEU A 39 55.79 -9.19 83.14
CA LEU A 39 56.81 -8.24 82.69
C LEU A 39 56.51 -6.83 83.23
N ASN A 40 55.23 -6.43 83.23
CA ASN A 40 54.76 -5.19 83.86
C ASN A 40 55.00 -5.17 85.38
N GLU A 41 54.74 -6.25 86.11
CA GLU A 41 55.02 -6.32 87.55
C GLU A 41 56.53 -6.27 87.88
N LEU A 42 57.35 -7.02 87.14
CA LEU A 42 58.79 -7.03 87.33
C LEU A 42 59.40 -5.66 87.04
N SER A 43 58.97 -5.00 85.96
CA SER A 43 59.43 -3.65 85.63
C SER A 43 59.08 -2.64 86.72
N LYS A 44 57.86 -2.68 87.27
CA LYS A 44 57.45 -1.85 88.41
C LYS A 44 58.35 -2.07 89.63
N THR A 45 58.66 -3.33 89.94
CA THR A 45 59.53 -3.70 91.07
C THR A 45 60.95 -3.18 90.89
N ILE A 46 61.53 -3.34 89.70
CA ILE A 46 62.87 -2.84 89.37
C ILE A 46 62.91 -1.30 89.45
N ILE A 47 61.90 -0.62 88.90
CA ILE A 47 61.80 0.84 88.93
C ILE A 47 61.71 1.35 90.37
N GLN A 48 61.00 0.64 91.26
CA GLN A 48 60.94 0.96 92.69
C GLN A 48 62.31 0.82 93.35
N TYR A 49 63.05 -0.27 93.07
CA TYR A 49 64.39 -0.49 93.63
C TYR A 49 65.41 0.56 93.16
N LEU A 50 65.26 1.06 91.93
CA LEU A 50 66.09 2.13 91.37
C LEU A 50 65.72 3.55 91.88
N ASN A 51 64.91 3.66 92.94
CA ASN A 51 64.45 4.93 93.52
C ASN A 51 63.76 5.89 92.51
N LYS A 52 63.16 5.36 91.44
CA LYS A 52 62.37 6.09 90.42
C LYS A 52 63.08 7.23 89.67
N ILE A 53 64.37 7.47 89.88
CA ILE A 53 65.09 8.63 89.31
C ILE A 53 66.38 8.14 88.64
N GLY A 54 66.42 8.19 87.30
CA GLY A 54 67.61 7.86 86.52
C GLY A 54 67.34 7.48 85.07
N LEU A 55 68.38 7.55 84.23
CA LEU A 55 68.31 7.24 82.79
C LEU A 55 67.84 5.79 82.52
N SER A 56 68.19 4.84 83.39
CA SER A 56 67.79 3.43 83.29
C SER A 56 66.29 3.21 83.54
N THR A 57 65.70 3.97 84.47
CA THR A 57 64.26 3.96 84.73
C THR A 57 63.48 4.44 83.50
N VAL A 58 63.96 5.49 82.83
CA VAL A 58 63.36 6.00 81.58
C VAL A 58 63.42 4.94 80.48
N LYS A 59 64.60 4.35 80.22
CA LYS A 59 64.77 3.31 79.20
C LYS A 59 63.89 2.08 79.41
N ILE A 60 63.79 1.58 80.66
CA ILE A 60 62.91 0.45 80.99
C ILE A 60 61.44 0.82 80.74
N THR A 61 61.03 2.03 81.13
CA THR A 61 59.65 2.51 80.94
C THR A 61 59.31 2.65 79.45
N GLU A 62 60.22 3.21 78.63
CA GLU A 62 60.05 3.32 77.18
C GLU A 62 59.94 1.94 76.51
N GLN A 63 60.81 0.99 76.85
CA GLN A 63 60.75 -0.36 76.30
C GLN A 63 59.46 -1.09 76.69
N MET A 64 59.01 -0.96 77.94
CA MET A 64 57.74 -1.53 78.39
C MET A 64 56.55 -0.91 77.65
N SER A 65 56.54 0.41 77.50
CA SER A 65 55.52 1.10 76.72
C SER A 65 55.49 0.63 75.27
N MET A 66 56.66 0.44 74.66
CA MET A 66 56.77 -0.04 73.28
C MET A 66 56.22 -1.47 73.13
N ILE A 67 56.59 -2.39 74.02
CA ILE A 67 56.12 -3.78 74.00
C ILE A 67 54.60 -3.82 74.25
N GLN A 68 54.10 -3.07 75.23
CA GLN A 68 52.66 -3.00 75.53
C GLN A 68 51.88 -2.43 74.35
N HIS A 69 52.40 -1.39 73.69
CA HIS A 69 51.79 -0.82 72.49
C HIS A 69 51.73 -1.86 71.35
N GLN A 70 52.84 -2.56 71.08
CA GLN A 70 52.88 -3.60 70.05
C GLN A 70 51.93 -4.77 70.35
N TRP A 71 51.84 -5.17 71.62
CA TRP A 71 50.90 -6.20 72.07
C TRP A 71 49.45 -5.78 71.82
N ASN A 72 49.10 -4.56 72.25
CA ASN A 72 47.75 -4.02 72.08
C ASN A 72 47.39 -3.83 70.60
N ASP A 73 48.33 -3.35 69.77
CA ASP A 73 48.16 -3.23 68.32
C ASP A 73 47.89 -4.59 67.66
N MET A 74 48.72 -5.60 67.95
CA MET A 74 48.53 -6.94 67.38
C MET A 74 47.25 -7.60 67.89
N SER A 75 46.92 -7.46 69.17
CA SER A 75 45.67 -7.98 69.73
C SER A 75 44.45 -7.30 69.08
N GLY A 76 44.46 -5.97 68.96
CA GLY A 76 43.40 -5.21 68.30
C GLY A 76 43.21 -5.61 66.84
N ARG A 77 44.31 -5.78 66.09
CA ARG A 77 44.26 -6.24 64.69
C ARG A 77 43.76 -7.67 64.55
N LEU A 78 44.05 -8.58 65.49
CA LEU A 78 43.49 -9.94 65.50
C LEU A 78 41.97 -9.90 65.73
N ILE A 79 41.50 -9.10 66.68
CA ILE A 79 40.06 -8.94 66.98
C ILE A 79 39.32 -8.34 65.78
N GLU A 80 39.86 -7.30 65.16
CA GLU A 80 39.28 -6.70 63.96
C GLU A 80 39.24 -7.71 62.80
N ARG A 81 40.31 -8.49 62.63
CA ARG A 81 40.38 -9.54 61.61
C ARG A 81 39.35 -10.64 61.84
N GLU A 82 39.16 -11.08 63.09
CA GLU A 82 38.14 -12.06 63.50
C GLU A 82 36.74 -11.57 63.10
N LYS A 83 36.37 -10.35 63.51
CA LYS A 83 35.08 -9.73 63.17
C LYS A 83 34.86 -9.63 61.65
N ASN A 84 35.88 -9.22 60.90
CA ASN A 84 35.80 -9.11 59.45
C ASN A 84 35.61 -10.47 58.78
N LEU A 85 36.30 -11.51 59.27
CA LEU A 85 36.16 -12.88 58.77
C LEU A 85 34.82 -13.52 59.15
N GLU A 86 34.26 -13.23 60.32
CA GLU A 86 32.91 -13.65 60.71
C GLU A 86 31.85 -13.06 59.80
N THR A 87 31.93 -11.75 59.54
CA THR A 87 31.03 -11.04 58.61
C THR A 87 31.16 -11.62 57.19
N ALA A 88 32.40 -11.81 56.72
CA ALA A 88 32.67 -12.45 55.43
C ALA A 88 32.13 -13.89 55.36
N SER A 89 32.23 -14.66 56.45
CA SER A 89 31.76 -16.06 56.50
C SER A 89 30.26 -16.16 56.26
N GLY A 90 29.47 -15.24 56.82
CA GLY A 90 28.03 -15.14 56.57
C GLY A 90 27.75 -14.84 55.09
N ILE A 91 28.28 -13.73 54.60
CA ILE A 91 28.00 -13.24 53.23
C ILE A 91 28.49 -14.22 52.16
N VAL A 92 29.65 -14.84 52.33
CA VAL A 92 30.15 -15.88 51.41
C VAL A 92 29.22 -17.10 51.40
N LYS A 93 28.75 -17.56 52.55
CA LYS A 93 27.79 -18.68 52.60
C LYS A 93 26.46 -18.32 51.94
N ASP A 94 25.95 -17.12 52.22
CA ASP A 94 24.69 -16.64 51.63
C ASP A 94 24.82 -16.49 50.11
N PHE A 95 25.94 -15.96 49.61
CA PHE A 95 26.20 -15.83 48.17
C PHE A 95 26.13 -17.19 47.48
N HIS A 96 26.93 -18.16 47.95
CA HIS A 96 27.00 -19.48 47.33
C HIS A 96 25.67 -20.25 47.45
N LYS A 97 24.95 -20.08 48.56
CA LYS A 97 23.62 -20.66 48.75
C LYS A 97 22.62 -20.10 47.74
N SER A 98 22.49 -18.77 47.67
CA SER A 98 21.56 -18.11 46.74
C SER A 98 21.92 -18.36 45.28
N LEU A 99 23.21 -18.36 44.94
CA LEU A 99 23.70 -18.68 43.60
C LEU A 99 23.36 -20.13 43.21
N SER A 100 23.61 -21.09 44.09
CA SER A 100 23.30 -22.51 43.85
C SER A 100 21.80 -22.76 43.76
N GLU A 101 20.99 -22.06 44.55
CA GLU A 101 19.54 -22.16 44.50
C GLU A 101 18.98 -21.62 43.17
N LEU A 102 19.42 -20.42 42.76
CA LEU A 102 19.03 -19.84 41.47
C LEU A 102 19.49 -20.73 40.32
N GLN A 103 20.73 -21.22 40.34
CA GLN A 103 21.26 -22.11 39.30
C GLN A 103 20.42 -23.39 39.20
N GLY A 104 20.08 -24.02 40.32
CA GLY A 104 19.23 -25.21 40.33
C GLY A 104 17.84 -24.96 39.76
N LYS A 105 17.20 -23.85 40.13
CA LYS A 105 15.86 -23.49 39.62
C LYS A 105 15.87 -23.15 38.13
N VAL A 106 16.83 -22.36 37.67
CA VAL A 106 16.97 -22.01 36.24
C VAL A 106 17.32 -23.25 35.40
N GLN A 107 18.18 -24.14 35.92
CA GLN A 107 18.49 -25.41 35.26
C GLN A 107 17.26 -26.30 35.14
N LEU A 108 16.45 -26.40 36.19
CA LEU A 108 15.22 -27.20 36.17
C LEU A 108 14.22 -26.69 35.11
N VAL A 109 14.12 -25.37 34.93
CA VAL A 109 13.33 -24.79 33.84
C VAL A 109 13.92 -25.15 32.48
N SER A 110 15.25 -25.07 32.32
CA SER A 110 15.93 -25.46 31.08
C SER A 110 15.71 -26.93 30.73
N ASP A 111 15.79 -27.83 31.70
CA ASP A 111 15.62 -29.28 31.48
C ASP A 111 14.20 -29.63 31.06
N LYS A 112 13.23 -28.87 31.57
CA LYS A 112 11.80 -29.04 31.25
C LYS A 112 11.34 -28.23 30.04
N PHE A 113 12.20 -27.42 29.45
CA PHE A 113 11.83 -26.43 28.43
C PHE A 113 11.05 -27.04 27.27
N ASP A 114 11.43 -28.24 26.80
CA ASP A 114 10.78 -28.88 25.65
C ASP A 114 9.48 -29.63 26.00
N SER A 115 9.11 -29.70 27.28
CA SER A 115 7.97 -30.50 27.80
C SER A 115 6.85 -29.69 28.43
N LEU A 116 7.13 -28.45 28.85
CA LEU A 116 6.14 -27.56 29.45
C LEU A 116 5.52 -26.65 28.40
N GLU A 117 4.32 -26.17 28.69
CA GLU A 117 3.71 -25.10 27.91
C GLU A 117 4.44 -23.79 28.15
N LYS A 118 4.44 -22.95 27.12
CA LYS A 118 5.24 -21.72 27.09
C LYS A 118 4.86 -20.74 28.20
N GLU A 119 3.56 -20.56 28.46
CA GLU A 119 3.06 -19.71 29.55
C GLU A 119 3.58 -20.19 30.92
N GLU A 120 3.67 -21.51 31.12
CA GLU A 120 4.18 -22.11 32.36
C GLU A 120 5.68 -21.85 32.52
N ILE A 121 6.48 -21.97 31.45
CA ILE A 121 7.91 -21.66 31.48
C ILE A 121 8.14 -20.18 31.78
N ASP A 122 7.37 -19.29 31.14
CA ASP A 122 7.52 -17.85 31.30
C ASP A 122 7.21 -17.40 32.74
N GLU A 123 6.14 -17.96 33.32
CA GLU A 123 5.74 -17.76 34.71
C GLU A 123 6.80 -18.30 35.69
N GLU A 124 7.34 -19.49 35.43
CA GLU A 124 8.33 -20.12 36.31
C GLU A 124 9.68 -19.38 36.30
N LEU A 125 10.07 -18.79 35.16
CA LEU A 125 11.21 -17.87 35.08
C LEU A 125 10.93 -16.55 35.81
N ASP A 126 9.73 -15.99 35.72
CA ASP A 126 9.42 -14.72 36.40
C ASP A 126 9.41 -14.86 37.93
N LYS A 127 9.02 -16.03 38.45
CA LYS A 127 9.15 -16.36 39.88
C LYS A 127 10.59 -16.28 40.40
N GLN A 128 11.60 -16.33 39.53
CA GLN A 128 13.01 -16.26 39.92
C GLN A 128 13.59 -14.84 39.98
N ARG A 129 12.87 -13.81 39.52
CA ARG A 129 13.36 -12.41 39.57
C ARG A 129 13.77 -11.93 40.98
N PRO A 130 13.04 -12.27 42.07
CA PRO A 130 13.48 -11.93 43.42
C PRO A 130 14.84 -12.57 43.77
N LEU A 131 15.01 -13.86 43.45
CA LEU A 131 16.26 -14.59 43.68
C LEU A 131 17.44 -14.01 42.88
N ILE A 132 17.20 -13.57 41.64
CA ILE A 132 18.23 -12.87 40.84
C ILE A 132 18.65 -11.58 41.55
N THR A 133 17.68 -10.80 42.03
CA THR A 133 17.94 -9.55 42.76
C THR A 133 18.72 -9.81 44.05
N ASP A 134 18.37 -10.86 44.78
CA ASP A 134 19.09 -11.27 46.00
C ASP A 134 20.53 -11.69 45.69
N VAL A 135 20.76 -12.47 44.63
CA VAL A 135 22.11 -12.87 44.20
C VAL A 135 22.96 -11.64 43.84
N PHE A 136 22.40 -10.65 43.12
CA PHE A 136 23.10 -9.41 42.82
C PHE A 136 23.46 -8.61 44.07
N SER A 137 22.50 -8.45 44.98
CA SER A 137 22.72 -7.72 46.24
C SER A 137 23.81 -8.38 47.09
N VAL A 138 23.76 -9.70 47.27
CA VAL A 138 24.78 -10.41 48.05
C VAL A 138 26.13 -10.44 47.31
N CYS A 139 26.14 -10.45 45.97
CA CYS A 139 27.35 -10.32 45.17
C CYS A 139 28.04 -8.97 45.38
N GLU A 140 27.29 -7.86 45.41
CA GLU A 140 27.83 -6.53 45.70
C GLU A 140 28.42 -6.47 47.12
N GLN A 141 27.65 -6.92 48.11
CA GLN A 141 28.13 -6.98 49.50
C GLN A 141 29.40 -7.84 49.64
N LEU A 142 29.46 -8.97 48.94
CA LEU A 142 30.65 -9.81 48.92
C LEU A 142 31.83 -9.09 48.26
N CYS A 143 31.61 -8.39 47.15
CA CYS A 143 32.65 -7.62 46.48
C CYS A 143 33.21 -6.48 47.35
N ASP A 144 32.42 -5.90 48.24
CA ASP A 144 32.88 -4.86 49.16
C ASP A 144 33.83 -5.41 50.23
N ILE A 145 33.61 -6.64 50.68
CA ILE A 145 34.41 -7.29 51.74
C ILE A 145 35.67 -7.95 51.18
N LEU A 146 35.59 -8.50 49.96
CA LEU A 146 36.74 -9.11 49.31
C LEU A 146 37.85 -8.08 49.12
N SER A 147 39.08 -8.48 49.44
CA SER A 147 40.22 -7.56 49.44
C SER A 147 40.97 -7.56 48.09
N ASP A 148 40.90 -8.67 47.35
CA ASP A 148 41.61 -8.83 46.08
C ASP A 148 40.69 -8.70 44.86
N SER A 149 41.26 -8.19 43.76
CA SER A 149 40.51 -7.93 42.52
C SER A 149 40.18 -9.21 41.75
N ALA A 150 40.95 -10.29 41.93
CA ALA A 150 40.78 -11.52 41.18
C ALA A 150 39.49 -12.25 41.62
N SER A 151 39.32 -12.43 42.93
CA SER A 151 38.11 -13.00 43.52
C SER A 151 36.86 -12.17 43.22
N LYS A 152 36.94 -10.83 43.26
CA LYS A 152 35.81 -9.97 42.83
C LYS A 152 35.41 -10.23 41.38
N THR A 153 36.39 -10.36 40.49
CA THR A 153 36.15 -10.62 39.07
C THR A 153 35.53 -12.00 38.86
N GLU A 154 36.02 -13.02 39.55
CA GLU A 154 35.50 -14.38 39.49
C GLU A 154 34.03 -14.47 39.96
N ILE A 155 33.71 -13.82 41.10
CA ILE A 155 32.35 -13.80 41.65
C ILE A 155 31.39 -13.07 40.71
N LYS A 156 31.76 -11.89 40.21
CA LYS A 156 30.97 -11.16 39.20
C LYS A 156 30.77 -11.97 37.93
N TYR A 157 31.80 -12.71 37.50
CA TYR A 157 31.72 -13.59 36.34
C TYR A 157 30.69 -14.70 36.55
N LYS A 158 30.69 -15.39 37.71
CA LYS A 158 29.69 -16.42 38.05
C LYS A 158 28.25 -15.90 37.97
N VAL A 159 27.99 -14.71 38.55
CA VAL A 159 26.67 -14.08 38.49
C VAL A 159 26.28 -13.73 37.05
N THR A 160 27.20 -13.11 36.31
CA THR A 160 26.96 -12.72 34.90
C THR A 160 26.64 -13.91 34.02
N GLN A 161 27.30 -15.06 34.23
CA GLN A 161 27.01 -16.27 33.46
C GLN A 161 25.60 -16.81 33.73
N LEU A 162 25.16 -16.79 34.99
CA LEU A 162 23.82 -17.25 35.36
C LEU A 162 22.72 -16.30 34.88
N GLU A 163 22.96 -14.99 34.94
CA GLU A 163 22.07 -13.98 34.34
C GLU A 163 21.94 -14.17 32.83
N LYS A 164 23.06 -14.43 32.13
CA LYS A 164 23.04 -14.77 30.70
C LYS A 164 22.24 -16.04 30.42
N PHE A 165 22.36 -17.07 31.26
CA PHE A 165 21.60 -18.31 31.09
C PHE A 165 20.09 -18.06 31.25
N TYR A 166 19.69 -17.35 32.31
CA TYR A 166 18.30 -16.92 32.51
C TYR A 166 17.77 -16.10 31.33
N SER A 167 18.53 -15.09 30.88
CA SER A 167 18.15 -14.26 29.74
C SER A 167 18.05 -15.08 28.45
N THR A 168 18.86 -16.12 28.28
CA THR A 168 18.81 -16.99 27.10
C THR A 168 17.50 -17.79 27.09
N LEU A 169 17.08 -18.33 28.23
CA LEU A 169 15.81 -19.06 28.35
C LEU A 169 14.59 -18.14 28.09
N LYS A 170 14.52 -16.95 28.71
CA LYS A 170 13.46 -15.96 28.43
C LYS A 170 13.39 -15.58 26.94
N LYS A 171 14.52 -15.57 26.24
CA LYS A 171 14.57 -15.24 24.80
C LYS A 171 14.26 -16.44 23.90
N LYS A 172 14.53 -17.67 24.35
CA LYS A 172 14.07 -18.90 23.68
C LYS A 172 12.54 -18.94 23.63
N ILE A 173 11.87 -18.52 24.71
CA ILE A 173 10.40 -18.32 24.77
C ILE A 173 9.96 -17.31 23.70
N ALA A 174 10.55 -16.11 23.68
CA ALA A 174 10.21 -15.08 22.69
C ALA A 174 10.39 -15.56 21.23
N CYS A 175 11.42 -16.37 20.96
CA CYS A 175 11.66 -16.99 19.65
C CYS A 175 10.53 -17.94 19.24
N GLU A 176 9.99 -18.70 20.20
CA GLU A 176 8.86 -19.59 19.96
C GLU A 176 7.55 -18.84 19.73
N GLU A 177 7.27 -17.73 20.43
CA GLU A 177 6.05 -16.95 20.15
C GLU A 177 6.05 -16.35 18.74
N ILE A 178 7.15 -15.71 18.29
CA ILE A 178 7.22 -15.22 16.92
C ILE A 178 7.17 -16.37 15.91
N SER A 179 7.83 -17.50 16.19
CA SER A 179 7.82 -18.65 15.27
C SER A 179 6.43 -19.27 15.14
N SER A 180 5.68 -19.36 16.25
CA SER A 180 4.30 -19.86 16.28
C SER A 180 3.36 -18.89 15.57
N TRP A 181 3.49 -17.60 15.84
CA TRP A 181 2.75 -16.55 15.18
C TRP A 181 3.00 -16.54 13.67
N LEU A 182 4.27 -16.58 13.24
CA LEU A 182 4.65 -16.66 11.83
C LEU A 182 4.04 -17.89 11.17
N LYS A 183 4.10 -19.07 11.82
CA LYS A 183 3.51 -20.29 11.26
C LYS A 183 1.99 -20.18 11.11
N THR A 184 1.31 -19.62 12.09
CA THR A 184 -0.14 -19.40 12.08
C THR A 184 -0.51 -18.42 10.97
N THR A 185 0.27 -17.34 10.84
CA THR A 185 0.07 -16.29 9.85
C THR A 185 0.40 -16.76 8.43
N GLU A 186 1.49 -17.52 8.23
CA GLU A 186 1.82 -18.19 6.97
C GLU A 186 0.69 -19.15 6.55
N THR A 187 0.15 -19.89 7.52
CA THR A 187 -0.98 -20.80 7.28
C THR A 187 -2.22 -20.01 6.88
N SER A 188 -2.58 -18.95 7.61
CA SER A 188 -3.67 -18.06 7.24
C SER A 188 -3.46 -17.44 5.86
N PHE A 189 -2.27 -16.92 5.58
CA PHE A 189 -1.85 -16.37 4.28
C PHE A 189 -2.05 -17.37 3.14
N SER A 190 -1.71 -18.64 3.36
CA SER A 190 -1.88 -19.72 2.36
C SER A 190 -3.34 -20.09 2.07
N HIS A 191 -4.28 -19.76 2.97
CA HIS A 191 -5.72 -19.98 2.73
C HIS A 191 -6.34 -18.87 1.89
N PHE A 192 -5.68 -17.73 1.71
CA PHE A 192 -6.18 -16.68 0.83
C PHE A 192 -6.10 -17.15 -0.62
N GLY A 193 -7.24 -17.10 -1.28
CA GLY A 193 -7.37 -17.44 -2.69
C GLY A 193 -6.81 -16.37 -3.64
N PRO A 194 -7.07 -16.54 -4.94
CA PRO A 194 -6.91 -15.46 -5.91
C PRO A 194 -7.72 -14.22 -5.48
N ILE A 195 -7.22 -13.03 -5.84
CA ILE A 195 -7.88 -11.76 -5.55
C ILE A 195 -9.21 -11.70 -6.31
N SER A 196 -10.30 -11.27 -5.66
CA SER A 196 -11.57 -11.02 -6.36
C SER A 196 -11.61 -9.62 -6.98
N ALA A 197 -12.25 -9.47 -8.15
CA ALA A 197 -12.56 -8.14 -8.70
C ALA A 197 -13.97 -7.64 -8.31
N ASP A 198 -14.73 -8.40 -7.50
CA ASP A 198 -15.98 -7.90 -6.94
C ASP A 198 -15.67 -6.78 -5.94
N MET A 199 -16.21 -5.58 -6.17
CA MET A 199 -15.91 -4.38 -5.38
C MET A 199 -16.13 -4.57 -3.87
N SER A 200 -17.17 -5.30 -3.47
CA SER A 200 -17.48 -5.51 -2.05
C SER A 200 -16.48 -6.48 -1.39
N LYS A 201 -16.13 -7.56 -2.10
CA LYS A 201 -15.11 -8.51 -1.62
C LYS A 201 -13.72 -7.90 -1.64
N LEU A 202 -13.36 -7.15 -2.69
CA LEU A 202 -12.06 -6.50 -2.84
C LEU A 202 -11.82 -5.47 -1.75
N LEU A 203 -12.84 -4.70 -1.35
CA LEU A 203 -12.77 -3.79 -0.21
C LEU A 203 -12.49 -4.57 1.09
N LYS A 204 -13.23 -5.65 1.34
CA LYS A 204 -13.04 -6.50 2.53
C LYS A 204 -11.65 -7.16 2.55
N GLU A 205 -11.19 -7.70 1.43
CA GLU A 205 -9.85 -8.27 1.29
C GLU A 205 -8.78 -7.21 1.55
N THR A 206 -8.95 -5.99 1.04
CA THR A 206 -8.02 -4.87 1.30
C THR A 206 -7.93 -4.55 2.79
N GLU A 207 -9.07 -4.43 3.48
CA GLU A 207 -9.10 -4.21 4.94
C GLU A 207 -8.42 -5.36 5.72
N GLU A 208 -8.70 -6.61 5.36
CA GLU A 208 -8.09 -7.80 5.98
C GLU A 208 -6.56 -7.82 5.82
N PHE A 209 -6.04 -7.49 4.63
CA PHE A 209 -4.61 -7.47 4.37
C PHE A 209 -3.90 -6.22 4.95
N GLU A 210 -4.59 -5.08 5.05
CA GLU A 210 -4.08 -3.91 5.79
C GLU A 210 -3.94 -4.21 7.29
N ALA A 211 -4.93 -4.89 7.88
CA ALA A 211 -4.86 -5.35 9.27
C ALA A 211 -3.67 -6.29 9.48
N LEU A 212 -3.47 -7.25 8.56
CA LEU A 212 -2.32 -8.16 8.61
C LEU A 212 -0.97 -7.43 8.49
N LYS A 213 -0.88 -6.41 7.62
CA LYS A 213 0.31 -5.55 7.50
C LYS A 213 0.57 -4.76 8.78
N SER A 214 -0.48 -4.28 9.45
CA SER A 214 -0.36 -3.63 10.76
C SER A 214 0.15 -4.59 11.83
N GLU A 215 -0.37 -5.83 11.87
CA GLU A 215 0.08 -6.86 12.80
C GLU A 215 1.56 -7.21 12.61
N LEU A 216 2.03 -7.36 11.36
CA LEU A 216 3.46 -7.49 11.02
C LEU A 216 4.29 -6.33 11.58
N SER A 217 3.78 -5.10 11.53
CA SER A 217 4.48 -3.94 12.07
C SER A 217 4.61 -3.98 13.60
N VAL A 218 3.61 -4.52 14.30
CA VAL A 218 3.65 -4.68 15.77
C VAL A 218 4.71 -5.70 16.17
N HIS A 219 4.75 -6.86 15.52
CA HIS A 219 5.74 -7.91 15.82
C HIS A 219 7.16 -7.61 15.33
N TYR A 220 7.35 -6.57 14.50
CA TYR A 220 8.67 -6.23 13.96
C TYR A 220 9.71 -5.95 15.03
N GLN A 221 9.32 -5.25 16.11
CA GLN A 221 10.27 -4.90 17.19
C GLN A 221 10.75 -6.15 17.94
N GLU A 222 9.83 -7.08 18.23
CA GLU A 222 10.16 -8.35 18.88
C GLU A 222 11.09 -9.18 17.99
N TYR A 223 10.79 -9.27 16.68
CA TYR A 223 11.64 -9.96 15.71
C TYR A 223 13.05 -9.37 15.67
N ARG A 224 13.17 -8.03 15.65
CA ARG A 224 14.46 -7.33 15.67
C ARG A 224 15.25 -7.63 16.94
N ASN A 225 14.58 -7.61 18.10
CA ASN A 225 15.22 -7.91 19.38
C ASN A 225 15.77 -9.34 19.41
N ILE A 226 15.02 -10.32 18.90
CA ILE A 226 15.46 -11.72 18.85
C ILE A 226 16.66 -11.91 17.92
N GLN A 227 16.67 -11.25 16.75
CA GLN A 227 17.83 -11.29 15.85
C GLN A 227 19.08 -10.69 16.51
N GLN A 228 18.95 -9.51 17.13
CA GLN A 228 20.07 -8.85 17.80
C GLN A 228 20.67 -9.73 18.90
N VAL A 229 19.83 -10.27 19.78
CA VAL A 229 20.36 -11.10 20.87
C VAL A 229 20.89 -12.43 20.35
N GLY A 230 20.22 -13.03 19.37
CA GLY A 230 20.73 -14.24 18.73
C GLY A 230 22.16 -14.05 18.21
N GLU A 231 22.44 -12.91 17.59
CA GLU A 231 23.79 -12.53 17.14
C GLU A 231 24.76 -12.30 18.34
N GLU A 232 24.30 -11.66 19.42
CA GLU A 232 25.09 -11.48 20.65
C GLU A 232 25.48 -12.83 21.29
N ILE A 233 24.56 -13.80 21.36
CA ILE A 233 24.83 -15.16 21.89
C ILE A 233 25.84 -15.88 20.99
N LEU A 234 25.67 -15.81 19.67
CA LEU A 234 26.61 -16.41 18.72
C LEU A 234 28.04 -15.81 18.83
N SER A 235 28.14 -14.54 19.24
CA SER A 235 29.42 -13.87 19.46
C SER A 235 30.09 -14.23 20.80
N THR A 236 29.33 -14.64 21.81
CA THR A 236 29.82 -14.78 23.20
C THR A 236 29.84 -16.22 23.75
N SER A 237 29.04 -17.15 23.22
CA SER A 237 28.94 -18.54 23.71
C SER A 237 29.40 -19.54 22.67
N GLU A 238 30.25 -20.52 23.03
CA GLU A 238 30.70 -21.62 22.13
C GLU A 238 29.73 -22.81 22.05
N ILE A 239 28.74 -22.86 22.93
CA ILE A 239 27.77 -23.95 23.04
C ILE A 239 26.57 -23.63 22.13
N ASP A 240 26.07 -24.64 21.41
CA ASP A 240 24.88 -24.58 20.55
C ASP A 240 24.88 -23.53 19.42
N LYS A 241 26.04 -22.97 19.06
CA LYS A 241 26.18 -21.94 18.01
C LYS A 241 25.49 -22.34 16.70
N GLU A 242 25.65 -23.58 16.27
CA GLU A 242 25.11 -24.02 14.98
C GLU A 242 23.57 -24.14 14.99
N ALA A 243 23.00 -24.65 16.09
CA ALA A 243 21.56 -24.76 16.27
C ALA A 243 20.90 -23.36 16.31
N ILE A 244 21.46 -22.45 17.12
CA ILE A 244 20.98 -21.05 17.24
C ILE A 244 21.08 -20.35 15.88
N LYS A 245 22.23 -20.46 15.19
CA LYS A 245 22.42 -19.87 13.87
C LYS A 245 21.38 -20.40 12.86
N LYS A 246 21.09 -21.70 12.88
CA LYS A 246 20.08 -22.31 12.00
C LYS A 246 18.66 -21.79 12.32
N GLN A 247 18.31 -21.65 13.59
CA GLN A 247 17.01 -21.08 13.99
C GLN A 247 16.87 -19.62 13.55
N LEU A 248 17.87 -18.77 13.84
CA LEU A 248 17.84 -17.35 13.46
C LEU A 248 17.76 -17.15 11.94
N THR A 249 18.52 -17.93 11.17
CA THR A 249 18.48 -17.87 9.70
C THR A 249 17.13 -18.31 9.14
N THR A 250 16.55 -19.37 9.71
CA THR A 250 15.20 -19.84 9.35
C THR A 250 14.14 -18.79 9.67
N LEU A 251 14.18 -18.22 10.88
CA LEU A 251 13.26 -17.17 11.31
C LEU A 251 13.38 -15.92 10.42
N LYS A 252 14.60 -15.49 10.13
CA LYS A 252 14.89 -14.36 9.23
C LYS A 252 14.35 -14.59 7.82
N LYS A 253 14.50 -15.80 7.30
CA LYS A 253 13.96 -16.16 5.99
C LYS A 253 12.43 -16.11 6.00
N LYS A 254 11.77 -16.81 6.93
CA LYS A 254 10.30 -16.83 7.06
C LYS A 254 9.70 -15.43 7.21
N TRP A 255 10.27 -14.61 8.11
CA TRP A 255 9.85 -13.22 8.29
C TRP A 255 9.94 -12.42 6.99
N LYS A 256 11.09 -12.51 6.30
CA LYS A 256 11.31 -11.78 5.05
C LYS A 256 10.34 -12.24 3.96
N ASP A 257 10.17 -13.54 3.80
CA ASP A 257 9.29 -14.12 2.77
C ASP A 257 7.84 -13.66 3.01
N LEU A 258 7.30 -13.86 4.23
CA LEU A 258 5.95 -13.42 4.59
C LEU A 258 5.76 -11.90 4.44
N ASN A 259 6.71 -11.09 4.92
CA ASN A 259 6.61 -9.64 4.83
C ASN A 259 6.59 -9.14 3.38
N ASN A 260 7.38 -9.76 2.50
CA ASN A 260 7.37 -9.44 1.07
C ASN A 260 6.07 -9.88 0.41
N ASP A 261 5.59 -11.09 0.74
CA ASP A 261 4.36 -11.63 0.17
C ASP A 261 3.13 -10.79 0.58
N VAL A 262 3.02 -10.41 1.86
CA VAL A 262 1.96 -9.51 2.34
C VAL A 262 2.08 -8.14 1.70
N SER A 263 3.27 -7.55 1.63
CA SER A 263 3.46 -6.23 1.01
C SER A 263 3.09 -6.24 -0.48
N SER A 264 3.49 -7.30 -1.20
CA SER A 264 3.16 -7.49 -2.62
C SER A 264 1.66 -7.68 -2.83
N LYS A 265 0.99 -8.46 -1.96
CA LYS A 265 -0.44 -8.69 -2.02
C LYS A 265 -1.24 -7.42 -1.72
N VAL A 266 -0.86 -6.65 -0.70
CA VAL A 266 -1.46 -5.34 -0.38
C VAL A 266 -1.33 -4.38 -1.56
N GLN A 267 -0.13 -4.24 -2.14
CA GLN A 267 0.04 -3.38 -3.33
C GLN A 267 -0.82 -3.84 -4.51
N SER A 268 -0.89 -5.16 -4.75
CA SER A 268 -1.71 -5.72 -5.83
C SER A 268 -3.21 -5.49 -5.60
N LEU A 269 -3.67 -5.55 -4.35
CA LEU A 269 -5.06 -5.25 -3.98
C LEU A 269 -5.39 -3.77 -4.18
N GLU A 270 -4.51 -2.87 -3.72
CA GLU A 270 -4.65 -1.43 -3.90
C GLU A 270 -4.70 -1.05 -5.40
N ASP A 271 -3.77 -1.59 -6.19
CA ASP A 271 -3.69 -1.35 -7.64
C ASP A 271 -4.94 -1.87 -8.37
N LEU A 272 -5.39 -3.09 -8.04
CA LEU A 272 -6.60 -3.67 -8.62
C LEU A 272 -7.85 -2.88 -8.20
N PHE A 273 -7.95 -2.47 -6.95
CA PHE A 273 -9.07 -1.69 -6.43
C PHE A 273 -9.23 -0.38 -7.18
N GLN A 274 -8.14 0.36 -7.40
CA GLN A 274 -8.17 1.57 -8.22
C GLN A 274 -8.55 1.27 -9.68
N THR A 275 -8.05 0.16 -10.24
CA THR A 275 -8.35 -0.23 -11.62
C THR A 275 -9.83 -0.60 -11.81
N VAL A 276 -10.41 -1.36 -10.88
CA VAL A 276 -11.83 -1.75 -10.89
C VAL A 276 -12.73 -0.52 -10.70
N LEU A 277 -12.40 0.36 -9.76
CA LEU A 277 -13.10 1.63 -9.57
C LEU A 277 -13.15 2.47 -10.85
N ASP A 278 -11.99 2.66 -11.48
CA ASP A 278 -11.88 3.40 -12.73
C ASP A 278 -12.62 2.71 -13.88
N PHE A 279 -12.57 1.37 -13.93
CA PHE A 279 -13.29 0.58 -14.93
C PHE A 279 -14.81 0.76 -14.80
N GLU A 280 -15.36 0.63 -13.60
CA GLU A 280 -16.80 0.77 -13.35
C GLU A 280 -17.30 2.20 -13.60
N GLU A 281 -16.51 3.23 -13.25
CA GLU A 281 -16.82 4.62 -13.56
C GLU A 281 -16.88 4.85 -15.08
N ASN A 282 -15.86 4.39 -15.82
CA ASN A 282 -15.82 4.56 -17.27
C ASN A 282 -16.92 3.76 -17.98
N LEU A 283 -17.24 2.56 -17.49
CA LEU A 283 -18.32 1.74 -18.02
C LEU A 283 -19.68 2.44 -17.85
N ARG A 284 -19.92 3.06 -16.69
CA ARG A 284 -21.13 3.85 -16.42
C ARG A 284 -21.21 5.12 -17.29
N ASP A 285 -20.12 5.86 -17.41
CA ASP A 285 -20.03 7.04 -18.29
C ASP A 285 -20.32 6.69 -19.75
N LEU A 286 -19.82 5.53 -20.20
CA LEU A 286 -20.06 5.01 -21.54
C LEU A 286 -21.54 4.64 -21.73
N GLN A 287 -22.14 3.91 -20.79
CA GLN A 287 -23.56 3.58 -20.81
C GLN A 287 -24.44 4.84 -20.91
N HIS A 288 -24.17 5.86 -20.10
CA HIS A 288 -24.90 7.13 -20.17
C HIS A 288 -24.69 7.86 -21.50
N SER A 289 -23.49 7.78 -22.07
CA SER A 289 -23.20 8.37 -23.38
C SER A 289 -23.97 7.67 -24.50
N ILE A 290 -24.03 6.34 -24.48
CA ILE A 290 -24.83 5.52 -25.41
C ILE A 290 -26.31 5.88 -25.29
N GLN A 291 -26.87 5.85 -24.08
CA GLN A 291 -28.29 6.16 -23.85
C GLN A 291 -28.65 7.56 -24.36
N ARG A 292 -27.81 8.57 -24.06
CA ARG A 292 -28.07 9.94 -24.53
C ARG A 292 -28.02 10.06 -26.05
N LEU A 293 -27.20 9.25 -26.72
CA LEU A 293 -27.17 9.20 -28.18
C LEU A 293 -28.41 8.47 -28.72
N GLU A 294 -28.79 7.34 -28.14
CA GLU A 294 -30.05 6.63 -28.47
C GLU A 294 -31.26 7.58 -28.37
N ASP A 295 -31.39 8.32 -27.27
CA ASP A 295 -32.50 9.26 -27.07
C ASP A 295 -32.51 10.38 -28.13
N LYS A 296 -31.33 10.91 -28.48
CA LYS A 296 -31.19 11.93 -29.54
C LYS A 296 -31.56 11.36 -30.91
N MET A 297 -31.13 10.15 -31.21
CA MET A 297 -31.48 9.48 -32.46
C MET A 297 -32.99 9.22 -32.55
N CYS A 298 -33.61 8.72 -31.49
CA CYS A 298 -35.06 8.56 -31.41
C CYS A 298 -35.80 9.90 -31.60
N SER A 299 -35.28 10.99 -31.03
CA SER A 299 -35.87 12.31 -31.22
C SER A 299 -35.78 12.78 -32.67
N HIS A 300 -34.68 12.45 -33.36
CA HIS A 300 -34.52 12.74 -34.78
C HIS A 300 -35.45 11.88 -35.65
N ASP A 301 -35.65 10.61 -35.32
CA ASP A 301 -36.61 9.74 -36.00
C ASP A 301 -38.04 10.27 -35.88
N ALA A 302 -38.40 10.78 -34.70
CA ALA A 302 -39.72 11.34 -34.44
C ALA A 302 -40.01 12.62 -35.25
N LEU A 303 -38.98 13.31 -35.76
CA LEU A 303 -39.14 14.49 -36.62
C LEU A 303 -39.62 14.13 -38.04
N GLY A 304 -39.54 12.86 -38.45
CA GLY A 304 -39.92 12.41 -39.78
C GLY A 304 -39.03 12.97 -40.90
N ASP A 305 -39.30 12.59 -42.14
CA ASP A 305 -38.63 13.19 -43.31
C ASP A 305 -39.22 14.60 -43.52
N VAL A 306 -38.50 15.62 -43.03
CA VAL A 306 -38.97 17.00 -42.84
C VAL A 306 -39.16 17.77 -44.18
N SER A 307 -40.10 18.75 -44.19
CA SER A 307 -40.54 19.82 -45.17
C SER A 307 -39.69 20.26 -46.37
N CYS A 308 -40.25 21.06 -47.28
CA CYS A 308 -39.63 21.36 -48.58
C CYS A 308 -39.51 22.87 -48.93
N ASP A 309 -38.81 23.68 -48.10
CA ASP A 309 -38.55 25.11 -48.35
C ASP A 309 -37.11 25.50 -47.90
N PRO A 310 -36.45 26.56 -48.37
CA PRO A 310 -35.16 27.08 -47.88
C PRO A 310 -34.89 27.03 -46.37
N VAL A 311 -35.89 27.27 -45.51
CA VAL A 311 -35.74 27.15 -44.04
C VAL A 311 -35.40 25.72 -43.61
N LEU A 312 -35.80 24.73 -44.39
CA LEU A 312 -35.47 23.33 -44.20
C LEU A 312 -34.06 22.97 -44.66
N LEU A 313 -33.54 23.56 -45.74
CA LEU A 313 -32.17 23.29 -46.16
C LEU A 313 -31.19 23.60 -45.01
N ASP A 314 -31.43 24.71 -44.31
CA ASP A 314 -30.68 25.09 -43.11
C ASP A 314 -30.91 24.10 -41.96
N ARG A 315 -32.16 23.68 -41.73
CA ARG A 315 -32.49 22.68 -40.70
C ARG A 315 -31.84 21.31 -40.98
N LEU A 316 -31.84 20.81 -42.20
CA LEU A 316 -31.20 19.56 -42.58
C LEU A 316 -29.67 19.65 -42.49
N LYS A 317 -29.08 20.81 -42.84
CA LYS A 317 -27.64 21.04 -42.67
C LYS A 317 -27.24 21.00 -41.19
N ILE A 318 -28.03 21.62 -40.31
CA ILE A 318 -27.84 21.52 -38.85
C ILE A 318 -27.96 20.06 -38.39
N LEU A 319 -28.97 19.32 -38.85
CA LEU A 319 -29.16 17.91 -38.50
C LEU A 319 -28.02 17.01 -39.01
N LEU A 320 -27.47 17.30 -40.20
CA LEU A 320 -26.29 16.63 -40.74
C LEU A 320 -25.05 16.92 -39.89
N GLU A 321 -24.83 18.17 -39.52
CA GLU A 321 -23.74 18.56 -38.62
C GLU A 321 -23.87 17.87 -37.26
N GLU A 322 -25.09 17.77 -36.71
CA GLU A 322 -25.37 17.04 -35.48
C GLU A 322 -25.11 15.53 -35.63
N ALA A 323 -25.54 14.90 -36.71
CA ALA A 323 -25.29 13.47 -37.00
C ALA A 323 -23.79 13.17 -37.13
N VAL A 324 -23.06 13.98 -37.89
CA VAL A 324 -21.61 13.89 -38.04
C VAL A 324 -20.89 14.16 -36.71
N ALA A 325 -21.35 15.15 -35.94
CA ALA A 325 -20.80 15.44 -34.61
C ALA A 325 -21.05 14.29 -33.62
N MET A 326 -22.17 13.58 -33.73
CA MET A 326 -22.43 12.35 -32.96
C MET A 326 -21.43 11.24 -33.30
N LYS A 327 -21.09 11.08 -34.59
CA LYS A 327 -20.05 10.14 -35.07
C LYS A 327 -18.63 10.53 -34.61
N MET A 328 -18.27 11.81 -34.68
CA MET A 328 -16.96 12.30 -34.18
C MET A 328 -16.83 12.27 -32.66
N LYS A 329 -17.93 12.45 -31.92
CA LYS A 329 -18.00 12.23 -30.48
C LYS A 329 -18.14 10.75 -30.10
N SER A 330 -18.28 9.83 -31.07
CA SER A 330 -18.45 8.40 -30.80
C SER A 330 -17.23 7.82 -30.08
N ILE A 331 -17.45 7.53 -28.81
CA ILE A 331 -17.35 6.23 -28.15
C ILE A 331 -16.26 5.24 -28.60
N SER A 332 -15.97 5.03 -29.89
CA SER A 332 -14.78 4.27 -30.32
C SER A 332 -13.49 4.79 -29.68
N ASN A 333 -13.39 6.12 -29.48
CA ASN A 333 -12.31 6.73 -28.70
C ASN A 333 -12.44 6.47 -27.18
N GLN A 334 -13.64 6.30 -26.61
CA GLN A 334 -13.81 5.94 -25.19
C GLN A 334 -13.41 4.48 -24.91
N ILE A 335 -13.58 3.58 -25.87
CA ILE A 335 -13.13 2.17 -25.77
C ILE A 335 -11.60 2.05 -25.91
N PHE A 336 -10.96 2.87 -26.76
CA PHE A 336 -9.53 2.74 -27.09
C PHE A 336 -8.58 3.82 -26.53
N TYR A 337 -8.99 5.09 -26.34
CA TYR A 337 -8.11 6.17 -25.83
C TYR A 337 -8.82 7.48 -25.39
N ARG A 338 -8.67 7.89 -24.11
CA ARG A 338 -9.05 9.25 -23.64
C ARG A 338 -7.81 10.13 -23.40
N PRO A 339 -7.52 11.16 -24.23
CA PRO A 339 -6.47 12.12 -23.96
C PRO A 339 -7.00 13.22 -23.05
N ARG A 340 -7.18 12.92 -21.77
CA ARG A 340 -7.10 13.91 -20.67
C ARG A 340 -7.15 13.17 -19.33
N LYS A 341 -5.95 13.07 -18.73
CA LYS A 341 -5.59 12.41 -17.47
C LYS A 341 -5.60 10.87 -17.52
N LYS A 342 -4.42 10.29 -17.80
CA LYS A 342 -3.94 8.94 -17.44
C LYS A 342 -5.00 7.85 -17.13
N LYS A 343 -6.02 7.64 -17.95
CA LYS A 343 -6.93 6.48 -17.86
C LYS A 343 -6.82 5.70 -19.17
N SER A 344 -6.34 4.46 -19.09
CA SER A 344 -6.32 3.52 -20.20
C SER A 344 -7.77 3.23 -20.65
N GLY A 345 -8.03 2.90 -21.92
CA GLY A 345 -9.42 2.63 -22.37
C GLY A 345 -10.03 1.45 -21.60
N ILE A 346 -11.36 1.35 -21.54
CA ILE A 346 -12.11 0.29 -20.80
C ILE A 346 -11.56 -1.11 -21.12
N ARG A 347 -11.14 -1.35 -22.37
CA ARG A 347 -10.54 -2.63 -22.79
C ARG A 347 -9.18 -2.92 -22.16
N LYS A 348 -8.34 -1.90 -22.00
CA LYS A 348 -7.02 -2.02 -21.35
C LYS A 348 -7.16 -2.24 -19.85
N MET A 349 -8.11 -1.55 -19.21
CA MET A 349 -8.43 -1.78 -17.80
C MET A 349 -8.96 -3.19 -17.59
N TYR A 350 -9.83 -3.68 -18.47
CA TYR A 350 -10.25 -5.09 -18.48
C TYR A 350 -9.06 -6.05 -18.65
N GLU A 351 -8.13 -5.77 -19.57
CA GLU A 351 -6.92 -6.57 -19.74
C GLU A 351 -6.05 -6.59 -18.48
N GLU A 352 -5.91 -5.44 -17.79
CA GLU A 352 -5.21 -5.34 -16.51
C GLU A 352 -5.89 -6.16 -15.42
N ILE A 353 -7.22 -6.03 -15.26
CA ILE A 353 -8.01 -6.85 -14.34
C ILE A 353 -7.85 -8.33 -14.68
N SER A 354 -7.88 -8.71 -15.96
CA SER A 354 -7.80 -10.11 -16.40
C SER A 354 -6.43 -10.77 -16.22
N LYS A 355 -5.37 -9.99 -15.98
CA LYS A 355 -4.03 -10.52 -15.66
C LYS A 355 -3.94 -11.02 -14.23
N HIS A 356 -4.81 -10.56 -13.34
CA HIS A 356 -4.90 -11.11 -12.00
C HIS A 356 -5.55 -12.49 -12.09
N ASP A 357 -4.88 -13.50 -11.54
CA ASP A 357 -5.29 -14.89 -11.66
C ASP A 357 -6.73 -15.13 -11.16
N HIS A 358 -7.51 -15.87 -11.94
CA HIS A 358 -8.79 -16.50 -11.52
C HIS A 358 -9.87 -15.56 -10.94
N ILE A 359 -10.11 -14.41 -11.58
CA ILE A 359 -11.29 -13.58 -11.27
C ILE A 359 -12.51 -14.09 -12.07
N PRO A 360 -13.49 -14.78 -11.47
CA PRO A 360 -14.68 -15.24 -12.19
C PRO A 360 -15.54 -14.08 -12.73
N GLU A 361 -15.48 -12.91 -12.09
CA GLU A 361 -16.21 -11.70 -12.48
C GLU A 361 -15.72 -11.10 -13.82
N THR A 362 -14.50 -11.43 -14.28
CA THR A 362 -13.98 -10.98 -15.59
C THR A 362 -14.89 -11.37 -16.74
N LYS A 363 -15.54 -12.54 -16.68
CA LYS A 363 -16.49 -12.98 -17.70
C LYS A 363 -17.70 -12.02 -17.79
N ASN A 364 -18.19 -11.54 -16.65
CA ASN A 364 -19.29 -10.57 -16.61
C ASN A 364 -18.85 -9.24 -17.21
N TYR A 365 -17.67 -8.72 -16.82
CA TYR A 365 -17.12 -7.50 -17.41
C TYR A 365 -16.92 -7.61 -18.93
N PHE A 366 -16.43 -8.75 -19.41
CA PHE A 366 -16.31 -9.02 -20.84
C PHE A 366 -17.66 -9.00 -21.56
N GLU A 367 -18.68 -9.61 -20.97
CA GLU A 367 -20.03 -9.65 -21.54
C GLU A 367 -20.70 -8.26 -21.56
N GLN A 368 -20.47 -7.44 -20.53
CA GLN A 368 -20.90 -6.04 -20.50
C GLN A 368 -20.20 -5.21 -21.60
N ILE A 369 -18.88 -5.33 -21.73
CA ILE A 369 -18.10 -4.64 -22.78
C ILE A 369 -18.61 -5.05 -24.17
N ASN A 370 -18.87 -6.34 -24.40
CA ASN A 370 -19.39 -6.82 -25.67
C ASN A 370 -20.80 -6.31 -25.96
N THR A 371 -21.65 -6.23 -24.94
CA THR A 371 -23.00 -5.69 -25.07
C THR A 371 -22.96 -4.23 -25.48
N LEU A 372 -22.16 -3.41 -24.78
CA LEU A 372 -21.97 -2.00 -25.14
C LEU A 372 -21.37 -1.86 -26.54
N SER A 373 -20.35 -2.66 -26.87
CA SER A 373 -19.74 -2.65 -28.21
C SER A 373 -20.75 -2.92 -29.33
N ARG A 374 -21.69 -3.85 -29.11
CA ARG A 374 -22.77 -4.12 -30.07
C ARG A 374 -23.78 -2.96 -30.14
N GLN A 375 -24.13 -2.34 -29.01
CA GLN A 375 -25.01 -1.17 -29.01
C GLN A 375 -24.40 -0.01 -29.80
N ILE A 376 -23.10 0.24 -29.60
CA ILE A 376 -22.35 1.27 -30.32
C ILE A 376 -22.35 1.00 -31.81
N ALA A 377 -22.04 -0.24 -32.23
CA ALA A 377 -22.02 -0.59 -33.65
C ALA A 377 -23.39 -0.36 -34.32
N ARG A 378 -24.48 -0.72 -33.64
CA ARG A 378 -25.85 -0.46 -34.12
C ARG A 378 -26.17 1.03 -34.20
N LEU A 379 -25.73 1.82 -33.23
CA LEU A 379 -25.92 3.27 -33.25
C LEU A 379 -25.10 3.93 -34.34
N GLU A 380 -23.86 3.50 -34.54
CA GLU A 380 -23.00 4.01 -35.61
C GLU A 380 -23.60 3.71 -37.00
N GLU A 381 -24.11 2.49 -37.19
CA GLU A 381 -24.85 2.12 -38.39
C GLU A 381 -26.08 3.02 -38.59
N HIS A 382 -26.91 3.19 -37.56
CA HIS A 382 -28.10 4.03 -37.64
C HIS A 382 -27.77 5.51 -37.89
N VAL A 383 -26.73 6.06 -37.25
CA VAL A 383 -26.27 7.45 -37.50
C VAL A 383 -25.80 7.58 -38.94
N ASN A 384 -25.09 6.58 -39.45
CA ASN A 384 -24.58 6.59 -40.82
C ASN A 384 -25.72 6.51 -41.85
N GLU A 385 -26.74 5.68 -41.61
CA GLU A 385 -27.95 5.64 -42.45
C GLU A 385 -28.67 6.99 -42.47
N LYS A 386 -28.80 7.65 -41.31
CA LYS A 386 -29.39 8.99 -41.22
C LYS A 386 -28.55 10.05 -41.91
N GLU A 387 -27.23 10.04 -41.72
CA GLU A 387 -26.28 10.92 -42.41
C GLU A 387 -26.47 10.84 -43.94
N ILE A 388 -26.52 9.62 -44.49
CA ILE A 388 -26.75 9.38 -45.92
C ILE A 388 -28.12 9.90 -46.37
N THR A 389 -29.16 9.64 -45.58
CA THR A 389 -30.55 10.03 -45.90
C THR A 389 -30.68 11.55 -45.94
N ILE A 390 -30.19 12.25 -44.91
CA ILE A 390 -30.20 13.71 -44.82
C ILE A 390 -29.37 14.34 -45.95
N ALA A 391 -28.16 13.83 -46.20
CA ALA A 391 -27.30 14.34 -47.27
C ALA A 391 -27.95 14.17 -48.67
N THR A 392 -28.63 13.05 -48.89
CA THR A 392 -29.37 12.79 -50.13
C THR A 392 -30.55 13.75 -50.27
N MET A 393 -31.28 14.02 -49.17
CA MET A 393 -32.40 14.97 -49.17
C MET A 393 -31.93 16.40 -49.44
N ILE A 394 -30.85 16.84 -48.79
CA ILE A 394 -30.19 18.13 -49.06
C ILE A 394 -29.87 18.26 -50.55
N THR A 395 -29.25 17.23 -51.14
CA THR A 395 -28.87 17.23 -52.57
C THR A 395 -30.10 17.33 -53.48
N ARG A 396 -31.20 16.63 -53.16
CA ARG A 396 -32.45 16.67 -53.95
C ARG A 396 -33.11 18.05 -53.90
N ILE A 397 -33.14 18.68 -52.71
CA ILE A 397 -33.70 20.02 -52.52
C ILE A 397 -32.85 21.08 -53.22
N GLU A 398 -31.53 21.03 -53.09
CA GLU A 398 -30.61 21.94 -53.79
C GLU A 398 -30.75 21.80 -55.31
N SER A 399 -30.85 20.57 -55.81
CA SER A 399 -31.11 20.29 -57.23
C SER A 399 -32.43 20.87 -57.71
N PHE A 400 -33.53 20.67 -56.95
CA PHE A 400 -34.83 21.26 -57.26
C PHE A 400 -34.74 22.80 -57.35
N HIS A 401 -34.19 23.46 -56.33
CA HIS A 401 -34.12 24.92 -56.32
C HIS A 401 -33.23 25.47 -57.44
N SER A 402 -32.10 24.82 -57.74
CA SER A 402 -31.23 25.22 -58.85
C SER A 402 -31.97 25.09 -60.19
N MET A 403 -32.55 23.92 -60.47
CA MET A 403 -33.26 23.68 -61.73
C MET A 403 -34.49 24.57 -61.87
N TYR A 404 -35.27 24.74 -60.81
CA TYR A 404 -36.42 25.64 -60.79
C TYR A 404 -36.02 27.07 -61.15
N SER A 405 -34.99 27.62 -60.49
CA SER A 405 -34.48 28.97 -60.78
C SER A 405 -34.04 29.13 -62.23
N ASP A 406 -33.33 28.13 -62.77
CA ASP A 406 -32.82 28.19 -64.15
C ASP A 406 -33.96 28.08 -65.16
N THR A 407 -34.88 27.13 -64.98
CA THR A 407 -36.05 26.95 -65.83
C THR A 407 -36.97 28.17 -65.76
N GLU A 408 -37.21 28.75 -64.58
CA GLU A 408 -38.01 29.97 -64.43
C GLU A 408 -37.40 31.16 -65.18
N LYS A 409 -36.07 31.36 -65.10
CA LYS A 409 -35.36 32.39 -65.88
C LYS A 409 -35.52 32.17 -67.38
N ILE A 410 -35.37 30.93 -67.84
CA ILE A 410 -35.52 30.57 -69.26
C ILE A 410 -36.96 30.86 -69.70
N THR A 411 -37.97 30.36 -68.99
CA THR A 411 -39.40 30.60 -69.28
C THR A 411 -39.71 32.10 -69.37
N LYS A 412 -39.26 32.90 -68.40
CA LYS A 412 -39.44 34.37 -68.44
C LYS A 412 -38.74 35.01 -69.64
N SER A 413 -37.56 34.54 -70.02
CA SER A 413 -36.82 35.07 -71.18
C SER A 413 -37.50 34.70 -72.51
N LEU A 414 -38.05 33.49 -72.62
CA LEU A 414 -38.75 33.02 -73.80
C LEU A 414 -40.12 33.67 -73.95
N LEU A 415 -40.86 33.91 -72.86
CA LEU A 415 -42.10 34.70 -72.88
C LEU A 415 -41.84 36.12 -73.42
N LYS A 416 -40.79 36.80 -72.94
CA LYS A 416 -40.41 38.11 -73.48
C LYS A 416 -39.98 38.06 -74.95
N LYS A 417 -39.32 36.98 -75.38
CA LYS A 417 -38.90 36.81 -76.77
C LYS A 417 -40.10 36.50 -77.67
N GLU A 418 -41.06 35.74 -77.16
CA GLU A 418 -42.34 35.47 -77.81
C GLU A 418 -43.09 36.77 -78.11
N GLU A 419 -43.20 37.67 -77.13
CA GLU A 419 -43.81 39.01 -77.30
C GLU A 419 -43.17 39.85 -78.43
N THR A 420 -41.92 39.58 -78.82
CA THR A 420 -41.25 40.29 -79.93
C THR A 420 -41.59 39.76 -81.32
N PHE A 421 -42.29 38.63 -81.41
CA PHE A 421 -42.85 38.17 -82.68
C PHE A 421 -44.12 38.97 -82.99
N ASP A 422 -43.95 40.16 -83.57
CA ASP A 422 -45.05 41.05 -83.97
C ASP A 422 -46.07 40.36 -84.91
N ALA A 423 -47.31 40.84 -84.83
CA ALA A 423 -48.45 40.39 -85.64
C ALA A 423 -48.07 40.28 -87.13
N THR A 424 -48.42 39.15 -87.73
CA THR A 424 -48.17 38.80 -89.13
C THR A 424 -48.79 39.81 -90.12
N VAL A 425 -48.14 40.94 -90.34
CA VAL A 425 -48.51 41.92 -91.37
C VAL A 425 -47.24 42.29 -92.12
N GLY A 426 -47.16 41.83 -93.37
CA GLY A 426 -46.00 42.02 -94.24
C GLY A 426 -46.20 41.30 -95.57
N ASP A 427 -45.25 41.45 -96.49
CA ASP A 427 -45.23 40.71 -97.75
C ASP A 427 -44.98 39.19 -97.54
N VAL A 428 -45.27 38.39 -98.56
CA VAL A 428 -45.18 36.91 -98.50
C VAL A 428 -43.78 36.43 -98.08
N GLU A 429 -42.72 37.14 -98.49
CA GLU A 429 -41.35 36.82 -98.07
C GLU A 429 -41.10 37.11 -96.59
N THR A 430 -41.65 38.19 -96.03
CA THR A 430 -41.54 38.49 -94.59
C THR A 430 -42.34 37.51 -93.75
N ILE A 431 -43.53 37.10 -94.19
CA ILE A 431 -44.30 36.05 -93.52
C ILE A 431 -43.52 34.73 -93.53
N ARG A 432 -42.95 34.33 -94.67
CA ARG A 432 -42.13 33.10 -94.78
C ARG A 432 -40.90 33.14 -93.87
N ARG A 433 -40.22 34.29 -93.80
CA ARG A 433 -39.05 34.51 -92.92
C ARG A 433 -39.43 34.43 -91.45
N ASN A 434 -40.56 35.03 -91.05
CA ASN A 434 -41.06 35.00 -89.68
C ASN A 434 -41.51 33.59 -89.29
N GLN A 435 -42.17 32.85 -90.19
CA GLN A 435 -42.51 31.44 -89.99
C GLN A 435 -41.26 30.56 -89.81
N GLN A 436 -40.20 30.81 -90.55
CA GLN A 436 -38.93 30.08 -90.40
C GLN A 436 -38.27 30.38 -89.04
N LYS A 437 -38.19 31.66 -88.64
CA LYS A 437 -37.68 32.06 -87.33
C LYS A 437 -38.49 31.48 -86.17
N PHE A 438 -39.81 31.42 -86.32
CA PHE A 438 -40.69 30.82 -85.33
C PHE A 438 -40.52 29.30 -85.24
N LYS A 439 -40.37 28.60 -86.37
CA LYS A 439 -40.02 27.17 -86.39
C LYS A 439 -38.66 26.91 -85.73
N GLU A 440 -37.68 27.79 -85.95
CA GLU A 440 -36.37 27.72 -85.30
C GLU A 440 -36.48 27.98 -83.80
N PHE A 441 -37.21 29.01 -83.36
CA PHE A 441 -37.50 29.30 -81.95
C PHE A 441 -38.19 28.12 -81.25
N HIS A 442 -39.24 27.58 -81.88
CA HIS A 442 -39.97 26.44 -81.36
C HIS A 442 -39.06 25.20 -81.23
N SER A 443 -38.30 24.87 -82.27
CA SER A 443 -37.45 23.67 -82.27
C SER A 443 -36.20 23.77 -81.40
N SER A 444 -35.58 24.95 -81.31
CA SER A 444 -34.29 25.15 -80.61
C SER A 444 -34.41 25.62 -79.16
N GLU A 445 -35.53 26.25 -78.77
CA GLU A 445 -35.69 26.84 -77.44
C GLU A 445 -36.92 26.30 -76.68
N VAL A 446 -38.08 26.20 -77.35
CA VAL A 446 -39.33 25.74 -76.70
C VAL A 446 -39.31 24.24 -76.43
N ILE A 447 -38.85 23.40 -77.37
CA ILE A 447 -38.74 21.94 -77.16
C ILE A 447 -37.75 21.60 -76.01
N PRO A 448 -36.55 22.20 -75.92
CA PRO A 448 -35.67 21.97 -74.77
C PRO A 448 -36.26 22.45 -73.44
N LEU A 449 -36.97 23.58 -73.43
CA LEU A 449 -37.64 24.07 -72.22
C LEU A 449 -38.73 23.08 -71.76
N SER A 450 -39.52 22.52 -72.67
CA SER A 450 -40.51 21.48 -72.36
C SER A 450 -39.89 20.31 -71.59
N LYS A 451 -38.71 19.83 -72.03
CA LYS A 451 -37.98 18.76 -71.34
C LYS A 451 -37.51 19.17 -69.95
N GLN A 452 -37.03 20.41 -69.78
CA GLN A 452 -36.61 20.92 -68.47
C GLN A 452 -37.78 21.01 -67.50
N ILE A 453 -38.95 21.47 -67.96
CA ILE A 453 -40.16 21.56 -67.14
C ILE A 453 -40.63 20.19 -66.68
N VAL A 454 -40.57 19.17 -67.55
CA VAL A 454 -40.86 17.79 -67.16
C VAL A 454 -39.92 17.32 -66.04
N GLU A 455 -38.62 17.60 -66.15
CA GLU A 455 -37.66 17.19 -65.11
C GLU A 455 -37.82 17.98 -63.81
N VAL A 456 -38.06 19.30 -63.84
CA VAL A 456 -38.36 20.11 -62.63
C VAL A 456 -39.62 19.59 -61.94
N ASN A 457 -40.68 19.32 -62.69
CA ASN A 457 -41.91 18.74 -62.15
C ASN A 457 -41.67 17.35 -61.55
N LYS A 458 -40.88 16.50 -62.21
CA LYS A 458 -40.54 15.16 -61.70
C LYS A 458 -39.79 15.23 -60.37
N ILE A 459 -38.81 16.12 -60.25
CA ILE A 459 -38.06 16.30 -58.99
C ILE A 459 -38.98 16.87 -57.90
N GLY A 460 -39.73 17.94 -58.21
CA GLY A 460 -40.63 18.59 -57.25
C GLY A 460 -41.75 17.67 -56.77
N GLN A 461 -42.43 16.95 -57.67
CA GLN A 461 -43.42 15.94 -57.32
C GLN A 461 -42.82 14.78 -56.54
N GLY A 462 -41.60 14.35 -56.90
CA GLY A 462 -40.87 13.34 -56.15
C GLY A 462 -40.53 13.78 -54.72
N LEU A 463 -40.26 15.07 -54.48
CA LEU A 463 -40.05 15.64 -53.15
C LEU A 463 -41.37 15.66 -52.34
N ILE A 464 -42.46 16.12 -52.96
CA ILE A 464 -43.81 16.16 -52.35
C ILE A 464 -44.28 14.74 -51.97
N GLN A 465 -44.10 13.76 -52.85
CA GLN A 465 -44.48 12.36 -52.59
C GLN A 465 -43.65 11.69 -51.50
N SER A 466 -42.39 12.12 -51.33
CA SER A 466 -41.54 11.63 -50.25
C SER A 466 -41.78 12.33 -48.90
N ALA A 467 -42.60 13.38 -48.86
CA ALA A 467 -42.92 14.06 -47.63
C ALA A 467 -43.79 13.17 -46.73
N THR A 468 -43.41 13.05 -45.46
CA THR A 468 -44.18 12.28 -44.47
C THR A 468 -45.40 13.07 -43.97
N GLY A 469 -46.39 12.39 -43.39
CA GLY A 469 -47.63 13.03 -42.95
C GLY A 469 -47.40 14.15 -41.91
N GLY A 470 -47.97 15.34 -42.15
CA GLY A 470 -47.81 16.52 -41.29
C GLY A 470 -46.72 17.49 -41.77
N VAL A 471 -46.05 17.18 -42.87
CA VAL A 471 -45.06 18.05 -43.53
C VAL A 471 -45.76 19.04 -44.48
N ASP A 472 -45.41 20.32 -44.39
CA ASP A 472 -45.94 21.35 -45.30
C ASP A 472 -45.17 21.34 -46.62
N THR A 473 -45.91 21.09 -47.71
CA THR A 473 -45.45 21.05 -49.11
C THR A 473 -45.96 22.21 -49.95
N THR A 474 -46.73 23.14 -49.35
CA THR A 474 -47.46 24.19 -50.07
C THR A 474 -46.56 25.06 -50.93
N ASP A 475 -45.36 25.42 -50.45
CA ASP A 475 -44.43 26.26 -51.22
C ASP A 475 -43.90 25.55 -52.49
N LEU A 476 -43.56 24.25 -52.41
CA LEU A 476 -43.18 23.48 -53.59
C LEU A 476 -44.33 23.39 -54.59
N GLU A 477 -45.52 23.09 -54.10
CA GLU A 477 -46.73 22.97 -54.91
C GLU A 477 -47.01 24.29 -55.64
N GLN A 478 -46.94 25.42 -54.93
CA GLN A 478 -47.12 26.75 -55.50
C GLN A 478 -46.04 27.09 -56.52
N LYS A 479 -44.77 26.78 -56.23
CA LYS A 479 -43.66 27.01 -57.18
C LYS A 479 -43.88 26.23 -58.47
N LEU A 480 -44.21 24.94 -58.37
CA LEU A 480 -44.53 24.11 -59.53
C LEU A 480 -45.74 24.65 -60.30
N GLU A 481 -46.79 25.08 -59.60
CA GLU A 481 -47.99 25.67 -60.21
C GLU A 481 -47.64 26.95 -61.00
N VAL A 482 -46.88 27.87 -60.41
CA VAL A 482 -46.44 29.12 -61.07
C VAL A 482 -45.61 28.82 -62.33
N LEU A 483 -44.71 27.85 -62.26
CA LEU A 483 -43.88 27.47 -63.40
C LEU A 483 -44.72 26.82 -64.52
N ASN A 484 -45.65 25.92 -64.15
CA ASN A 484 -46.54 25.26 -65.10
C ASN A 484 -47.51 26.24 -65.76
N ASN A 485 -48.06 27.20 -65.01
CA ASN A 485 -48.90 28.25 -65.58
C ASN A 485 -48.11 29.12 -66.57
N SER A 486 -46.88 29.51 -66.21
CA SER A 486 -46.01 30.28 -67.11
C SER A 486 -45.65 29.50 -68.39
N TRP A 487 -45.45 28.19 -68.28
CA TRP A 487 -45.23 27.31 -69.42
C TRP A 487 -46.46 27.16 -70.30
N ASN A 488 -47.64 26.94 -69.71
CA ASN A 488 -48.89 26.81 -70.46
C ASN A 488 -49.18 28.09 -71.26
N ASN A 489 -48.97 29.27 -70.66
CA ASN A 489 -49.09 30.55 -71.37
C ASN A 489 -48.15 30.61 -72.58
N LEU A 490 -46.88 30.22 -72.41
CA LEU A 490 -45.93 30.15 -73.52
C LEU A 490 -46.40 29.14 -74.58
N GLN A 491 -46.88 27.96 -74.17
CA GLN A 491 -47.33 26.94 -75.10
C GLN A 491 -48.55 27.40 -75.91
N GLU A 492 -49.52 28.08 -75.29
CA GLU A 492 -50.68 28.68 -75.98
C GLU A 492 -50.26 29.76 -76.97
N SER A 493 -49.27 30.59 -76.61
CA SER A 493 -48.77 31.66 -77.50
C SER A 493 -47.97 31.15 -78.70
N VAL A 494 -47.34 29.97 -78.57
CA VAL A 494 -46.47 29.39 -79.60
C VAL A 494 -47.15 28.26 -80.40
N SER A 495 -48.40 27.90 -80.06
CA SER A 495 -49.23 26.92 -80.80
C SER A 495 -49.97 27.57 -81.95
#